data_AF-J5KYV3-F1
#
_entry.id   AF-J5KYV3-F1
#
_cell.length_a   1.000
_cell.length_b   1.000
_cell.length_c   1.000
_cell.angle_alpha   90.00
_cell.angle_beta   90.00
_cell.angle_gamma   90.00
#
_symmetry.space_group_name_H-M   'P 1'
#
loop_
_entity.id
_entity.type
_entity.pdbx_description
1 polymer ?
#
loop_
_entity_poly.entity_id
_entity_poly.type
_entity_poly.pdbx_seq_one_letter_code
_entity_poly.pdbx_strand_id
1 'polypeptide(L)'
;MLCTRAKEILELKSKSGLKLPENEILSELFLEAMLYVASKCVPSELIRGEADSEKVYRNIENGFFICYPDKPNFSDKNEHLMIDETLTYAVINEVIFLLNKDPFYRDLAIELIAQYNANDGREKEWI
;
A
#
# COMPACT_ATOMS: atom_id res chain seq x y z
N MET A 1 -7.89 -2.86 -3.15
CA MET A 1 -8.63 -1.71 -3.73
C MET A 1 -8.26 -1.52 -5.21
N LEU A 2 -9.19 -1.12 -6.09
CA LEU A 2 -8.90 -0.77 -7.49
C LEU A 2 -7.88 0.38 -7.61
N CYS A 3 -6.93 0.27 -8.54
CA CYS A 3 -5.94 1.32 -8.82
C CYS A 3 -6.60 2.65 -9.21
N THR A 4 -7.67 2.60 -10.01
CA THR A 4 -8.48 3.77 -10.39
C THR A 4 -9.06 4.47 -9.17
N ARG A 5 -9.60 3.71 -8.22
CA ARG A 5 -10.16 4.25 -6.98
C ARG A 5 -9.09 4.85 -6.08
N ALA A 6 -7.94 4.18 -5.94
CA ALA A 6 -6.81 4.71 -5.17
C ALA A 6 -6.32 6.05 -5.74
N LYS A 7 -6.25 6.18 -7.07
CA LYS A 7 -5.91 7.41 -7.77
C LYS A 7 -6.93 8.53 -7.51
N GLU A 8 -8.23 8.25 -7.59
CA GLU A 8 -9.27 9.23 -7.26
C GLU A 8 -9.14 9.76 -5.82
N ILE A 9 -8.88 8.88 -4.85
CA ILE A 9 -8.72 9.26 -3.45
C ILE A 9 -7.45 10.10 -3.27
N LEU A 10 -6.36 9.73 -3.95
CA LEU A 10 -5.13 10.51 -3.97
C LEU A 10 -5.39 11.93 -4.48
N GLU A 11 -6.06 12.08 -5.63
CA GLU A 11 -6.42 13.39 -6.21
C GLU A 11 -7.26 14.22 -5.23
N LEU A 12 -8.22 13.60 -4.54
CA LEU A 12 -9.07 14.27 -3.56
C LEU A 12 -8.33 14.70 -2.29
N LYS A 13 -7.36 13.92 -1.81
CA LYS A 13 -6.55 14.24 -0.63
C LYS A 13 -5.42 15.24 -0.94
N SER A 14 -4.97 15.26 -2.19
CA SER A 14 -3.87 16.09 -2.70
C SER A 14 -4.30 17.52 -3.08
N LYS A 15 -5.50 17.98 -2.67
CA LYS A 15 -6.15 19.25 -3.05
C LYS A 15 -5.32 20.53 -2.84
N SER A 16 -4.15 20.46 -2.21
CA SER A 16 -3.15 21.52 -2.15
C SER A 16 -2.30 21.60 -3.43
N GLY A 17 -2.91 21.85 -4.59
CA GLY A 17 -2.20 22.26 -5.82
C GLY A 17 -1.17 21.28 -6.40
N LEU A 18 -1.12 20.04 -5.89
CA LEU A 18 -0.18 19.03 -6.35
C LEU A 18 -0.65 18.43 -7.66
N LYS A 19 0.13 18.65 -8.71
CA LYS A 19 -0.06 17.98 -9.99
C LYS A 19 0.42 16.54 -9.83
N LEU A 20 -0.49 15.58 -10.01
CA LEU A 20 -0.09 14.18 -10.04
C LEU A 20 0.84 13.90 -11.22
N PRO A 21 1.87 13.07 -11.02
CA PRO A 21 2.75 12.66 -12.10
C PRO A 21 2.02 11.72 -13.07
N GLU A 22 2.69 11.41 -14.17
CA GLU A 22 2.20 10.42 -15.15
C GLU A 22 2.08 9.03 -14.52
N ASN A 23 1.22 8.18 -15.11
CA ASN A 23 0.91 6.85 -14.58
C ASN A 23 2.16 6.01 -14.30
N GLU A 24 3.20 6.09 -15.12
CA GLU A 24 4.45 5.33 -14.92
C GLU A 24 5.16 5.70 -13.61
N ILE A 25 5.33 7.00 -13.35
CA ILE A 25 5.93 7.51 -12.11
C ILE A 25 4.98 7.23 -10.94
N LEU A 26 3.68 7.38 -11.14
CA LEU A 26 2.69 7.08 -10.11
C LEU A 26 2.76 5.60 -9.67
N SER A 27 2.91 4.68 -10.62
CA SER A 27 3.12 3.25 -10.35
C SER A 27 4.36 3.00 -9.49
N GLU A 28 5.48 3.68 -9.78
CA GLU A 28 6.70 3.55 -8.97
C GLU A 28 6.49 4.09 -7.55
N LEU A 29 5.84 5.24 -7.41
CA LEU A 29 5.56 5.84 -6.10
C LEU A 29 4.65 4.95 -5.24
N PHE A 30 3.62 4.34 -5.84
CA PHE A 30 2.77 3.40 -5.12
C PHE A 30 3.52 2.12 -4.78
N LEU A 31 4.38 1.60 -5.67
CA LEU A 31 5.21 0.44 -5.35
C LEU A 31 6.14 0.74 -4.16
N GLU A 32 6.83 1.87 -4.18
CA GLU A 32 7.68 2.32 -3.07
C GLU A 32 6.88 2.46 -1.76
N ALA A 33 5.69 3.06 -1.82
CA ALA A 33 4.81 3.20 -0.67
C ALA A 33 4.27 1.85 -0.16
N MET A 34 3.92 0.90 -1.03
CA MET A 34 3.52 -0.45 -0.63
C MET A 34 4.65 -1.19 0.07
N LEU A 35 5.87 -1.11 -0.46
CA LEU A 35 7.06 -1.68 0.17
C LEU A 35 7.33 -1.04 1.54
N TYR A 36 7.20 0.28 1.66
CA TYR A 36 7.31 0.97 2.94
C TYR A 36 6.30 0.46 3.96
N VAL A 37 5.02 0.32 3.57
CA VAL A 37 3.97 -0.21 4.44
C VAL A 37 4.28 -1.66 4.83
N ALA A 38 4.60 -2.52 3.87
CA ALA A 38 4.95 -3.92 4.10
C ALA A 38 6.20 -4.10 4.97
N SER A 39 7.12 -3.12 5.01
CA SER A 39 8.26 -3.13 5.92
C SER A 39 7.87 -2.97 7.41
N LYS A 40 6.68 -2.42 7.68
CA LYS A 40 6.22 -2.02 9.03
C LYS A 40 5.06 -2.84 9.60
N CYS A 41 4.45 -3.69 8.80
CA CYS A 41 3.37 -4.60 9.21
C CYS A 41 3.48 -5.92 8.43
N VAL A 42 2.53 -6.83 8.61
CA VAL A 42 2.42 -8.10 7.87
C VAL A 42 1.11 -8.04 7.07
N PRO A 43 1.12 -7.51 5.83
CA PRO A 43 -0.08 -7.46 4.98
C PRO A 43 -0.50 -8.88 4.58
N SER A 44 -1.76 -9.25 4.79
CA SER A 44 -2.24 -10.62 4.54
C SER A 44 -2.22 -10.97 3.05
N GLU A 45 -2.51 -10.00 2.18
CA GLU A 45 -2.48 -10.16 0.72
C GLU A 45 -1.09 -10.52 0.17
N LEU A 46 -0.03 -10.20 0.92
CA LEU A 46 1.37 -10.46 0.55
C LEU A 46 1.97 -11.71 1.19
N ILE A 47 1.22 -12.44 2.01
CA ILE A 47 1.72 -13.67 2.65
C ILE A 47 1.78 -14.78 1.61
N ARG A 48 2.92 -15.47 1.55
CA ARG A 48 3.19 -16.65 0.72
C ARG A 48 3.91 -17.71 1.55
N GLY A 49 3.75 -18.97 1.17
CA GLY A 49 4.44 -20.11 1.79
C GLY A 49 5.68 -20.52 1.01
N GLU A 50 6.58 -21.29 1.63
CA GLU A 50 7.83 -21.80 1.02
C GLU A 50 7.68 -22.54 -0.31
N ALA A 51 6.48 -23.06 -0.62
CA ALA A 51 6.21 -23.73 -1.91
C ALA A 51 5.93 -22.74 -3.06
N ASP A 52 5.73 -21.46 -2.76
CA ASP A 52 5.42 -20.44 -3.75
C ASP A 52 6.68 -19.97 -4.49
N SER A 53 6.57 -19.77 -5.80
CA SER A 53 7.70 -19.33 -6.66
C SER A 53 7.88 -17.80 -6.71
N GLU A 54 7.21 -17.07 -5.81
CA GLU A 54 7.24 -15.62 -5.78
C GLU A 54 8.52 -15.06 -5.17
N LYS A 55 8.85 -13.82 -5.56
CA LYS A 55 10.05 -13.15 -5.06
C LYS A 55 9.85 -12.76 -3.60
N VAL A 56 10.74 -13.22 -2.73
CA VAL A 56 10.75 -12.92 -1.29
C VAL A 56 11.15 -11.47 -1.04
N TYR A 57 10.28 -10.69 -0.40
CA TYR A 57 10.59 -9.35 0.12
C TYR A 57 11.14 -9.42 1.55
N ARG A 58 10.46 -10.15 2.45
CA ARG A 58 10.85 -10.32 3.86
C ARG A 58 10.38 -11.65 4.42
N ASN A 59 11.25 -12.42 5.05
CA ASN A 59 10.86 -13.66 5.74
C ASN A 59 10.04 -13.36 7.01
N ILE A 60 9.05 -14.21 7.28
CA ILE A 60 8.30 -14.24 8.55
C ILE A 60 8.38 -15.67 9.14
N GLU A 61 7.72 -15.91 10.27
CA GLU A 61 7.83 -17.20 10.97
C GLU A 61 7.08 -18.34 10.24
N ASN A 62 7.36 -19.59 10.63
CA ASN A 62 6.63 -20.79 10.22
C ASN A 62 6.66 -21.13 8.72
N GLY A 63 7.75 -20.78 8.03
CA GLY A 63 7.89 -21.10 6.59
C GLY A 63 7.02 -20.22 5.70
N PHE A 64 6.67 -19.03 6.17
CA PHE A 64 5.99 -18.01 5.39
C PHE A 64 6.92 -16.83 5.11
N PHE A 65 6.59 -16.07 4.06
CA PHE A 65 7.26 -14.82 3.72
C PHE A 65 6.27 -13.78 3.19
N ILE A 66 6.68 -12.52 3.24
CA ILE A 66 6.06 -11.43 2.51
C ILE A 66 6.69 -11.38 1.13
N CYS A 67 5.89 -11.51 0.07
CA CYS A 67 6.34 -11.36 -1.31
C CYS A 67 6.45 -9.87 -1.70
N TYR A 68 7.13 -9.61 -2.81
CA TYR A 68 7.06 -8.28 -3.43
C TYR A 68 5.65 -8.06 -3.98
N PRO A 69 5.00 -6.93 -3.67
CA PRO A 69 3.76 -6.55 -4.34
C PRO A 69 4.00 -6.32 -5.83
N ASP A 70 3.00 -6.61 -6.65
CA ASP A 70 3.00 -6.25 -8.06
C ASP A 70 3.07 -4.72 -8.24
N LYS A 71 3.79 -4.29 -9.28
CA LYS A 71 3.83 -2.86 -9.64
C LYS A 71 2.44 -2.45 -10.12
N PRO A 72 1.78 -1.45 -9.49
CA PRO A 72 0.42 -1.07 -9.85
C PRO A 72 0.32 -0.61 -11.30
N ASN A 73 -0.72 -1.03 -12.01
CA ASN A 73 -1.00 -0.58 -13.36
C ASN A 73 -2.18 0.41 -13.39
N PHE A 74 -1.89 1.72 -13.30
CA PHE A 74 -2.91 2.77 -13.36
C PHE A 74 -3.56 2.97 -14.74
N SER A 75 -3.12 2.24 -15.76
CA SER A 75 -3.72 2.24 -17.09
C SER A 75 -4.77 1.14 -17.26
N ASP A 76 -4.76 0.11 -16.40
CA ASP A 76 -5.79 -0.93 -16.36
C ASP A 76 -6.88 -0.56 -15.33
N LYS A 77 -8.14 -0.62 -15.77
CA LYS A 77 -9.30 -0.25 -14.96
C LYS A 77 -9.71 -1.33 -13.95
N ASN A 78 -9.25 -2.57 -14.15
CA ASN A 78 -9.59 -3.72 -13.32
C ASN A 78 -8.47 -4.11 -12.35
N GLU A 79 -7.29 -3.48 -12.48
CA GLU A 79 -6.15 -3.76 -11.63
C GLU A 79 -6.41 -3.33 -10.19
N HIS A 80 -6.10 -4.23 -9.26
CA HIS A 80 -6.15 -3.95 -7.83
C HIS A 80 -4.73 -3.77 -7.28
N LEU A 81 -4.58 -2.87 -6.30
CA LEU A 81 -3.38 -2.84 -5.49
C LEU A 81 -3.28 -4.15 -4.71
N MET A 82 -2.12 -4.81 -4.81
CA MET A 82 -1.80 -6.05 -4.12
C MET A 82 -1.47 -5.78 -2.65
N ILE A 83 -2.44 -5.27 -1.90
CA ILE A 83 -2.33 -4.98 -0.47
C ILE A 83 -3.73 -4.90 0.14
N ASP A 84 -3.84 -5.21 1.44
CA ASP A 84 -5.08 -5.13 2.21
C ASP A 84 -5.78 -3.77 2.03
N GLU A 85 -7.11 -3.77 2.05
CA GLU A 85 -7.89 -2.57 1.77
C GLU A 85 -7.61 -1.46 2.79
N THR A 86 -7.52 -1.82 4.06
CA THR A 86 -7.16 -0.91 5.17
C THR A 86 -5.79 -0.28 4.95
N LEU A 87 -4.82 -1.09 4.52
CA LEU A 87 -3.44 -0.65 4.27
C LEU A 87 -3.33 0.19 2.99
N THR A 88 -4.26 0.08 2.04
CA THR A 88 -4.30 0.94 0.86
C THR A 88 -4.36 2.43 1.25
N TYR A 89 -5.07 2.78 2.32
CA TYR A 89 -5.11 4.17 2.78
C TYR A 89 -3.77 4.63 3.36
N ALA A 90 -3.02 3.74 4.02
CA ALA A 90 -1.67 4.03 4.47
C ALA A 90 -0.74 4.28 3.26
N VAL A 91 -0.85 3.43 2.23
CA VAL A 91 -0.12 3.60 0.95
C VAL A 91 -0.44 4.96 0.32
N ILE A 92 -1.72 5.34 0.21
CA ILE A 92 -2.11 6.63 -0.38
C ILE A 92 -1.50 7.81 0.40
N ASN A 93 -1.55 7.80 1.73
CA ASN A 93 -0.96 8.87 2.52
C ASN A 93 0.58 8.90 2.37
N GLU A 94 1.24 7.75 2.33
CA GLU A 94 2.68 7.68 2.07
C GLU A 94 3.03 8.22 0.66
N VAL A 95 2.23 7.93 -0.36
CA VAL A 95 2.41 8.51 -1.71
C VAL A 95 2.28 10.03 -1.67
N ILE A 96 1.33 10.59 -0.91
CA ILE A 96 1.20 12.05 -0.75
C ILE A 96 2.47 12.62 -0.12
N PHE A 97 2.95 12.00 0.96
CA PHE A 97 4.23 12.38 1.58
C PHE A 97 5.37 12.31 0.55
N LEU A 98 5.46 11.25 -0.25
CA LEU A 98 6.52 11.12 -1.26
C LEU A 98 6.46 12.26 -2.29
N LEU A 99 5.26 12.71 -2.66
CA LEU A 99 5.06 13.79 -3.62
C LEU A 99 5.34 15.19 -3.05
N ASN A 100 4.94 15.46 -1.80
CA ASN A 100 4.95 16.83 -1.25
C ASN A 100 5.88 17.06 -0.06
N LYS A 101 6.45 15.97 0.47
CA LYS A 101 7.35 15.93 1.63
C LYS A 101 6.74 16.51 2.93
N ASP A 102 5.42 16.58 3.04
CA ASP A 102 4.71 17.01 4.24
C ASP A 102 4.57 15.84 5.24
N PRO A 103 5.31 15.87 6.38
CA PRO A 103 5.36 14.77 7.34
C PRO A 103 4.00 14.36 7.91
N PHE A 104 3.02 15.28 7.92
CA PHE A 104 1.67 15.00 8.39
C PHE A 104 1.06 13.75 7.72
N TYR A 105 1.26 13.58 6.40
CA TYR A 105 0.72 12.43 5.69
C TYR A 105 1.43 11.13 6.05
N ARG A 106 2.74 11.18 6.31
CA ARG A 106 3.46 10.00 6.80
C ARG A 106 3.00 9.62 8.22
N ASP A 107 2.72 10.58 9.07
CA ASP A 107 2.17 10.32 10.41
C ASP A 107 0.80 9.62 10.32
N LEU A 108 -0.08 10.07 9.41
CA LEU A 108 -1.35 9.37 9.13
C LEU A 108 -1.14 7.95 8.60
N ALA A 109 -0.15 7.72 7.73
CA ALA A 109 0.16 6.39 7.25
C ALA A 109 0.61 5.47 8.41
N ILE A 110 1.47 5.98 9.30
CA ILE A 110 1.95 5.26 10.49
C ILE A 110 0.78 4.94 11.44
N GLU A 111 -0.15 5.88 11.64
CA GLU A 111 -1.33 5.66 12.47
C GLU A 111 -2.19 4.50 11.94
N LEU A 112 -2.45 4.47 10.63
CA LEU A 112 -3.22 3.39 9.98
C LEU A 112 -2.51 2.04 10.09
N ILE A 113 -1.18 2.01 9.92
CA ILE A 113 -0.37 0.80 10.12
C ILE A 113 -0.45 0.33 11.57
N ALA A 114 -0.37 1.25 12.53
CA ALA A 114 -0.47 0.92 13.95
C ALA A 114 -1.85 0.35 14.29
N GLN A 115 -2.92 0.92 13.72
CA GLN A 115 -4.29 0.41 13.88
C GLN A 115 -4.44 -0.99 13.27
N TYR A 116 -3.89 -1.23 12.08
CA TYR A 116 -3.90 -2.54 11.44
C TYR A 116 -3.18 -3.59 12.30
N ASN A 117 -1.97 -3.26 12.78
CA ASN A 117 -1.20 -4.14 13.68
C ASN A 117 -1.93 -4.40 15.01
N ALA A 118 -2.60 -3.38 15.58
CA ALA A 118 -3.36 -3.53 16.82
C ALA A 118 -4.59 -4.45 16.68
N ASN A 119 -5.06 -4.69 15.45
CA ASN A 119 -6.14 -5.62 15.15
C ASN A 119 -5.61 -6.99 14.66
N ASP A 120 -4.36 -7.35 14.96
CA ASP A 120 -3.69 -8.57 14.49
C ASP A 120 -3.68 -8.72 12.95
N GLY A 121 -3.64 -7.60 12.22
CA GLY A 121 -3.73 -7.61 10.76
C GLY A 121 -5.09 -8.02 10.20
N ARG A 122 -6.14 -8.04 11.05
CA ARG A 122 -7.51 -8.31 10.61
C ARG A 122 -8.21 -7.00 10.27
N GLU A 123 -8.84 -6.99 9.10
CA GLU A 123 -9.83 -5.98 8.78
C GLU A 123 -11.05 -6.22 9.66
N LYS A 124 -11.62 -5.17 10.28
CA LYS A 124 -12.86 -5.33 11.02
C LYS A 124 -13.96 -5.73 10.04
N GLU A 125 -14.33 -7.01 10.04
CA GLU A 125 -15.60 -7.45 9.49
C GLU A 125 -16.71 -6.77 10.30
N TRP A 126 -17.42 -5.82 9.69
CA TRP A 126 -18.66 -5.33 10.27
C TRP A 126 -19.69 -6.47 10.19
N ILE A 127 -19.97 -7.10 11.33
CA ILE A 127 -21.07 -8.06 11.51
C ILE A 127 -22.39 -7.30 11.59
#